data_AF-A0A961Q109-F1
#
_entry.id   AF-A0A961Q109-F1
#
_cell.length_a   1.000
_cell.length_b   1.000
_cell.length_c   1.000
_cell.angle_alpha   90.00
_cell.angle_beta   90.00
_cell.angle_gamma   90.00
#
_symmetry.space_group_name_H-M   'P 1'
#
loop_
_entity.id
_entity.type
_entity.pdbx_description
1 polymer ?
#
loop_
_entity_poly.entity_id
_entity_poly.type
_entity_poly.pdbx_seq_one_letter_code
_entity_poly.pdbx_strand_id
1 'polypeptide(L)'
;MPILTEKGGKVEFRDMIPGITVATETDKETGKKGMVVTEHKEDLHPQVVILDEKTKEVKASYSIPVGAHLSVKEGEIVTGGIQLARTPRKVARTKDITGGLPRVAELFEARKPKDACVIAKIEGEVSFGTNVRGKKRVVVTHPETGESVDHLVPMGRHIIVTDGDQVKRGDQITEGPVSPEDLLEACGAQELQEHLVNEVQSVYRVQGV
;
A
#
# COMPACT_ATOMS: atom_id res chain seq x y z
N MET A 1 2.90 14.98 -1.81
CA MET A 1 4.28 15.47 -2.01
C MET A 1 4.31 16.28 -3.30
N PRO A 2 4.92 17.47 -3.30
CA PRO A 2 5.11 18.26 -4.51
C PRO A 2 6.26 17.70 -5.36
N ILE A 3 6.12 17.75 -6.69
CA ILE A 3 7.14 17.46 -7.70
C ILE A 3 7.53 18.80 -8.31
N LEU A 4 8.78 19.19 -8.15
CA LEU A 4 9.33 20.47 -8.58
C LEU A 4 10.28 20.25 -9.77
N THR A 5 10.33 21.20 -10.70
CA THR A 5 11.34 21.20 -11.75
C THR A 5 12.60 21.95 -11.31
N GLU A 6 13.78 21.45 -11.66
CA GLU A 6 15.06 22.14 -11.40
C GLU A 6 15.49 23.01 -12.58
N LYS A 7 14.96 22.74 -13.77
CA LYS A 7 15.35 23.37 -15.03
C LYS A 7 14.16 24.10 -15.65
N GLY A 8 14.43 25.29 -16.18
CA GLY A 8 13.46 26.03 -16.96
C GLY A 8 13.39 25.56 -18.41
N GLY A 9 12.19 25.54 -18.98
CA GLY A 9 11.93 25.14 -20.35
C GLY A 9 10.45 24.97 -20.65
N LYS A 10 10.14 24.44 -21.82
CA LYS A 10 8.78 24.17 -22.26
C LYS A 10 8.32 22.80 -21.76
N VAL A 11 7.15 22.74 -21.13
CA VAL A 11 6.55 21.51 -20.64
C VAL A 11 5.99 20.69 -21.80
N GLU A 12 6.32 19.41 -21.85
CA GLU A 12 5.74 18.41 -22.75
C GLU A 12 5.27 17.22 -21.93
N PHE A 13 4.10 16.68 -22.25
CA PHE A 13 3.58 15.51 -21.57
C PHE A 13 3.89 14.25 -22.39
N ARG A 14 4.48 13.25 -21.73
CA ARG A 14 4.77 11.94 -22.33
C ARG A 14 3.90 10.89 -21.64
N ASP A 15 3.24 10.06 -22.44
CA ASP A 15 2.32 9.01 -22.00
C ASP A 15 1.13 9.52 -21.16
N MET A 16 0.76 10.80 -21.34
CA MET A 16 -0.41 11.43 -20.72
C MET A 16 -1.53 11.62 -21.76
N ILE A 17 -2.47 10.66 -21.80
CA ILE A 17 -3.59 10.65 -22.74
C ILE A 17 -4.88 10.98 -21.97
N PRO A 18 -5.60 12.06 -22.33
CA PRO A 18 -6.88 12.40 -21.73
C PRO A 18 -7.90 11.25 -21.84
N GLY A 19 -8.46 10.84 -20.70
CA GLY A 19 -9.44 9.75 -20.60
C GLY A 19 -8.85 8.36 -20.38
N ILE A 20 -7.53 8.18 -20.57
CA ILE A 20 -6.83 6.92 -20.28
C ILE A 20 -5.93 7.08 -19.06
N THR A 21 -4.90 7.93 -19.17
CA THR A 21 -3.91 8.12 -18.10
C THR A 21 -4.10 9.43 -17.34
N VAL A 22 -4.83 10.40 -17.90
CA VAL A 22 -5.18 11.66 -17.19
C VAL A 22 -6.68 11.96 -17.27
N ALA A 23 -7.26 12.43 -16.17
CA ALA A 23 -8.64 12.90 -16.08
C ALA A 23 -8.69 14.33 -15.56
N THR A 24 -9.74 15.08 -15.91
CA THR A 24 -9.99 16.41 -15.33
C THR A 24 -10.83 16.25 -14.08
N GLU A 25 -10.25 16.54 -12.91
CA GLU A 25 -10.95 16.50 -11.63
C GLU A 25 -11.00 17.89 -11.01
N THR A 26 -12.11 18.20 -10.33
CA THR A 26 -12.25 19.47 -9.62
C THR A 26 -11.72 19.30 -8.20
N ASP A 27 -10.68 20.04 -7.87
CA ASP A 27 -10.08 20.04 -6.54
C ASP A 27 -11.09 20.60 -5.53
N LYS A 28 -11.45 19.78 -4.53
CA LYS A 28 -12.49 20.10 -3.55
C LYS A 28 -12.08 21.18 -2.54
N GLU A 29 -10.77 21.45 -2.37
CA GLU A 29 -10.26 22.46 -1.44
C GLU A 29 -10.17 23.84 -2.10
N THR A 30 -9.79 23.88 -3.38
CA THR A 30 -9.52 25.14 -4.10
C THR A 30 -10.61 25.51 -5.12
N GLY A 31 -11.53 24.59 -5.43
CA GLY A 31 -12.58 24.77 -6.43
C GLY A 31 -12.06 24.90 -7.87
N LYS A 32 -10.76 24.71 -8.10
CA LYS A 32 -10.14 24.78 -9.42
C LYS A 32 -10.17 23.41 -10.10
N LYS A 33 -10.45 23.41 -11.41
CA LYS A 33 -10.31 22.23 -12.25
C LYS A 33 -8.83 21.96 -12.48
N GLY A 34 -8.35 20.79 -12.05
CA GLY A 34 -6.99 20.31 -12.26
C GLY A 34 -7.00 19.02 -13.09
N MET A 35 -5.89 18.71 -13.75
CA MET A 35 -5.70 17.38 -14.34
C MET A 35 -5.11 16.45 -13.28
N VAL A 36 -5.63 15.24 -13.16
CA VAL A 36 -5.16 14.19 -12.25
C VAL A 36 -4.74 12.98 -13.06
N VAL A 37 -3.62 12.35 -12.69
CA VAL A 37 -3.19 11.08 -13.30
C VAL A 37 -4.05 9.95 -12.73
N THR A 38 -4.72 9.20 -13.58
CA THR A 38 -5.60 8.08 -13.19
C THR A 38 -4.92 6.73 -13.35
N GLU A 39 -5.40 5.76 -12.56
CA GLU A 39 -4.98 4.37 -12.71
C GLU A 39 -5.44 3.85 -14.08
N HIS A 40 -4.55 3.20 -14.79
CA HIS A 40 -4.78 2.69 -16.14
C HIS A 40 -4.21 1.27 -16.24
N LYS A 41 -4.78 0.46 -17.14
CA LYS A 41 -4.39 -0.94 -17.35
C LYS A 41 -3.31 -1.13 -18.42
N GLU A 42 -2.92 -0.05 -19.08
CA GLU A 42 -1.92 -0.05 -20.15
C GLU A 42 -0.51 0.15 -19.58
N ASP A 43 0.52 -0.27 -20.32
CA ASP A 43 1.93 -0.11 -19.93
C ASP A 43 2.43 1.30 -20.30
N LEU A 44 1.73 2.33 -19.80
CA LEU A 44 2.04 3.73 -20.03
C LEU A 44 2.70 4.31 -18.77
N HIS A 45 3.69 5.18 -18.96
CA HIS A 45 4.45 5.76 -17.86
C HIS A 45 4.32 7.29 -17.84
N PRO A 46 3.23 7.83 -17.27
CA PRO A 46 2.95 9.27 -17.28
C PRO A 46 4.14 10.09 -16.76
N GLN A 47 4.72 10.91 -17.64
CA GLN A 47 5.91 11.73 -17.36
C GLN A 47 5.71 13.15 -17.85
N VAL A 48 6.24 14.11 -17.09
CA VAL A 48 6.37 15.50 -17.50
C VAL A 48 7.82 15.76 -17.89
N VAL A 49 8.01 16.17 -19.14
CA VAL A 49 9.32 16.43 -19.73
C VAL A 49 9.50 17.92 -19.94
N ILE A 50 10.68 18.44 -19.66
CA ILE A 50 11.04 19.84 -19.90
C ILE A 50 11.96 19.91 -21.10
N LEU A 51 11.51 20.59 -22.15
CA LEU A 51 12.25 20.81 -23.40
C LEU A 51 12.94 22.17 -23.40
N ASP A 52 14.11 22.25 -24.04
CA ASP A 52 14.70 23.54 -24.41
C ASP A 52 13.93 24.18 -25.57
N GLU A 53 13.65 25.47 -25.46
CA GLU A 53 12.91 26.25 -26.46
C GLU A 53 13.66 26.35 -27.81
N LYS A 54 14.99 26.25 -27.80
CA LYS A 54 15.82 26.41 -29.01
C LYS A 54 16.22 25.08 -29.65
N THR A 55 16.58 24.08 -28.85
CA THR A 55 17.11 22.80 -29.37
C THR A 55 16.09 21.66 -29.38
N LYS A 56 14.91 21.86 -28.74
CA LYS A 56 13.92 20.78 -28.49
C LYS A 56 14.52 19.56 -27.78
N GLU A 57 15.65 19.73 -27.10
CA GLU A 57 16.26 18.65 -26.33
C GLU A 57 15.59 18.53 -24.96
N VAL A 58 15.48 17.30 -24.48
CA VAL A 58 14.96 16.98 -23.15
C VAL A 58 15.98 17.38 -22.10
N LYS A 59 15.70 18.45 -21.34
CA LYS A 59 16.52 18.90 -20.22
C LYS A 59 16.29 18.10 -18.95
N ALA A 60 15.05 17.69 -18.71
CA ALA A 60 14.66 16.94 -17.52
C ALA A 60 13.38 16.15 -17.80
N SER A 61 13.24 14.99 -17.16
CA SER A 61 12.01 14.19 -17.15
C SER A 61 11.62 13.87 -15.71
N TYR A 62 10.33 14.01 -15.40
CA TYR A 62 9.77 13.79 -14.09
C TYR A 62 8.60 12.81 -14.19
N SER A 63 8.74 11.62 -13.61
CA SER A 63 7.66 10.63 -13.53
C SER A 63 6.56 11.09 -12.58
N ILE A 64 5.33 11.08 -13.07
CA ILE A 64 4.16 11.53 -12.30
C ILE A 64 3.37 10.28 -11.87
N PRO A 65 3.30 10.00 -10.56
CA PRO A 65 2.59 8.83 -10.07
C PRO A 65 1.07 9.01 -10.20
N VAL A 66 0.37 7.88 -10.23
CA VAL A 66 -1.10 7.83 -10.18
C VAL A 66 -1.62 8.57 -8.96
N GLY A 67 -2.69 9.35 -9.15
CA GLY A 67 -3.31 10.19 -8.13
C GLY A 67 -2.61 11.53 -7.90
N ALA A 68 -1.59 11.89 -8.69
CA ALA A 68 -1.01 13.22 -8.65
C ALA A 68 -1.82 14.23 -9.47
N HIS A 69 -1.99 15.43 -8.91
CA HIS A 69 -2.64 16.56 -9.56
C HIS A 69 -1.58 17.41 -10.26
N LEU A 70 -1.71 17.57 -11.58
CA LEU A 70 -0.85 18.41 -12.40
C LEU A 70 -1.17 19.88 -12.13
N SER A 71 -0.12 20.67 -11.90
CA SER A 71 -0.20 22.11 -11.66
C SER A 71 0.13 22.94 -12.90
N VAL A 72 0.66 22.30 -13.94
CA VAL A 72 1.08 22.91 -15.21
C VAL A 72 0.27 22.35 -16.38
N LYS A 73 0.26 23.08 -17.50
CA LYS A 73 -0.37 22.65 -18.76
C LYS A 73 0.68 22.24 -19.80
N GLU A 74 0.25 21.41 -20.76
CA GLU A 74 1.08 21.04 -21.89
C GLU A 74 1.46 22.29 -22.72
N GLY A 75 2.74 22.43 -23.04
CA GLY A 75 3.29 23.56 -23.78
C GLY A 75 3.57 24.81 -22.96
N GLU A 76 3.31 24.80 -21.65
CA GLU A 76 3.58 25.92 -20.74
C GLU A 76 5.10 26.13 -20.55
N ILE A 77 5.53 27.39 -20.48
CA ILE A 77 6.93 27.74 -20.21
C ILE A 77 7.10 27.89 -18.70
N VAL A 78 7.95 27.05 -18.11
CA VAL A 78 8.21 27.04 -16.67
C VAL A 78 9.66 27.40 -16.37
N THR A 79 9.91 28.03 -15.23
CA THR A 79 11.25 28.26 -14.68
C THR A 79 11.60 27.17 -13.66
N GLY A 80 12.89 27.02 -13.37
CA GLY A 80 13.34 26.18 -12.25
C GLY A 80 12.69 26.63 -10.93
N GLY A 81 12.27 25.66 -10.11
CA GLY A 81 11.58 25.86 -8.84
C GLY A 81 10.04 25.81 -8.93
N ILE A 82 9.45 25.70 -10.12
CA ILE A 82 8.00 25.58 -10.29
C ILE A 82 7.51 24.17 -9.97
N GLN A 83 6.35 24.06 -9.34
CA GLN A 83 5.66 22.81 -9.07
C GLN A 83 4.98 22.28 -10.34
N LEU A 84 5.41 21.10 -10.79
CA LEU A 84 4.84 20.39 -11.94
C LEU A 84 3.58 19.61 -11.55
N ALA A 85 3.67 18.90 -10.43
CA ALA A 85 2.58 18.11 -9.91
C ALA A 85 2.60 18.11 -8.39
N ARG A 86 1.45 17.85 -7.79
CA ARG A 86 1.32 17.58 -6.37
C ARG A 86 0.54 16.30 -6.23
N THR A 87 1.16 15.29 -5.67
CA THR A 87 0.39 14.19 -5.09
C THR A 87 -0.23 14.77 -3.82
N PRO A 88 -1.56 15.00 -3.74
CA PRO A 88 -2.18 15.18 -2.45
C PRO A 88 -1.70 14.00 -1.64
N ARG A 89 -1.12 14.27 -0.46
CA ARG A 89 -1.05 13.17 0.49
C ARG A 89 -2.51 12.74 0.56
N LYS A 90 -2.79 11.46 0.33
CA LYS A 90 -3.82 10.85 1.13
C LYS A 90 -3.36 11.22 2.53
N VAL A 91 -3.92 12.31 3.08
CA VAL A 91 -4.26 12.31 4.49
C VAL A 91 -4.86 10.93 4.56
N ALA A 92 -4.14 9.98 5.13
CA ALA A 92 -4.74 8.71 5.49
C ALA A 92 -6.01 9.21 6.14
N ARG A 93 -7.16 9.12 5.41
CA ARG A 93 -8.42 9.62 5.94
C ARG A 93 -8.39 8.97 7.28
N THR A 94 -8.28 9.83 8.30
CA THR A 94 -8.10 9.45 9.69
C THR A 94 -8.88 8.16 9.79
N LYS A 95 -8.24 6.99 10.00
CA LYS A 95 -8.92 5.69 10.10
C LYS A 95 -10.24 6.02 10.78
N ASP A 96 -11.36 5.99 10.05
CA ASP A 96 -12.50 6.90 10.30
C ASP A 96 -12.65 7.18 11.79
N ILE A 97 -12.61 8.44 12.26
CA ILE A 97 -12.76 8.71 13.70
C ILE A 97 -14.11 8.15 14.21
N THR A 98 -15.08 7.98 13.30
CA THR A 98 -16.35 7.26 13.49
C THR A 98 -16.30 5.75 13.17
N GLY A 99 -15.25 5.25 12.53
CA GLY A 99 -15.02 3.86 12.11
C GLY A 99 -14.13 3.03 13.04
N GLY A 100 -13.45 3.66 14.01
CA GLY A 100 -12.70 2.96 15.06
C GLY A 100 -13.59 2.11 15.98
N LEU A 101 -14.78 2.60 16.33
CA LEU A 101 -15.76 1.87 17.14
C LEU A 101 -16.25 0.57 16.48
N PRO A 102 -16.59 0.55 15.17
CA PRO A 102 -16.82 -0.69 14.43
C PRO A 102 -15.66 -1.69 14.54
N ARG A 103 -14.41 -1.23 14.45
CA ARG A 103 -13.24 -2.11 14.58
C ARG A 103 -13.09 -2.66 15.99
N VAL A 104 -13.33 -1.85 17.01
CA VAL A 104 -13.36 -2.30 18.41
C VAL A 104 -14.50 -3.31 18.60
N ALA A 105 -15.69 -3.03 18.08
CA ALA A 105 -16.82 -3.96 18.12
C ALA A 105 -16.50 -5.29 17.43
N GLU A 106 -15.83 -5.28 16.26
CA GLU A 106 -15.35 -6.50 15.59
C GLU A 106 -14.39 -7.33 16.44
N LEU A 107 -13.46 -6.66 17.14
CA LEU A 107 -12.51 -7.31 18.05
C LEU A 107 -13.22 -7.94 19.26
N PHE A 108 -14.21 -7.25 19.83
CA PHE A 108 -15.00 -7.76 20.96
C PHE A 108 -16.03 -8.82 20.57
N GLU A 109 -16.56 -8.79 19.35
CA GLU A 109 -17.42 -9.84 18.80
C GLU A 109 -16.64 -11.07 18.29
N ALA A 110 -15.30 -11.04 18.37
CA ALA A 110 -14.39 -12.09 17.89
C ALA A 110 -14.69 -12.53 16.43
N ARG A 111 -15.15 -11.60 15.59
CA ARG A 111 -15.47 -11.94 14.20
C ARG A 111 -14.20 -12.16 13.39
N LYS A 112 -14.15 -13.27 12.66
CA LYS A 112 -13.07 -13.55 11.72
C LYS A 112 -13.12 -12.54 10.55
N PRO A 113 -12.05 -11.75 10.34
CA PRO A 113 -11.99 -10.85 9.18
C PRO A 113 -12.09 -11.63 7.88
N LYS A 114 -12.83 -11.10 6.89
CA LYS A 114 -12.96 -11.75 5.56
C LYS A 114 -11.62 -11.88 4.84
N ASP A 115 -10.73 -10.94 5.10
CA ASP A 115 -9.40 -10.81 4.56
C ASP A 115 -8.30 -11.19 5.56
N ALA A 116 -8.62 -11.98 6.59
CA ALA A 116 -7.67 -12.38 7.63
C ALA A 116 -6.36 -12.94 7.03
N CYS A 117 -5.23 -12.56 7.61
CA CYS A 117 -3.93 -13.09 7.23
C CYS A 117 -3.74 -14.53 7.73
N VAL A 118 -2.87 -15.27 7.05
CA VAL A 118 -2.34 -16.52 7.58
C VAL A 118 -1.18 -16.19 8.52
N ILE A 119 -1.21 -16.73 9.74
CA ILE A 119 -0.13 -16.57 10.73
C ILE A 119 0.61 -17.89 10.94
N ALA A 120 1.84 -17.81 11.41
CA ALA A 120 2.67 -18.96 11.75
C ALA A 120 2.15 -19.64 13.03
N LYS A 121 1.81 -20.93 12.93
CA LYS A 121 1.30 -21.72 14.06
C LYS A 121 2.39 -22.21 15.01
N ILE A 122 3.62 -22.30 14.52
CA ILE A 122 4.81 -22.65 15.27
C ILE A 122 5.93 -21.68 14.91
N GLU A 123 6.97 -21.63 15.73
CA GLU A 123 8.20 -20.94 15.40
C GLU A 123 9.15 -21.82 14.57
N GLY A 124 9.94 -21.20 13.71
CA GLY A 124 10.96 -21.88 12.93
C GLY A 124 11.23 -21.27 11.56
N GLU A 125 11.83 -22.09 10.69
CA GLU A 125 12.26 -21.69 9.35
C GLU A 125 11.14 -21.90 8.33
N VAL A 126 10.91 -20.90 7.50
CA VAL A 126 9.93 -20.90 6.42
C VAL A 126 10.49 -21.59 5.18
N SER A 127 9.71 -22.48 4.58
CA SER A 127 9.99 -23.05 3.26
C SER A 127 8.74 -23.15 2.40
N PHE A 128 8.90 -23.20 1.07
CA PHE A 128 7.77 -23.33 0.14
C PHE A 128 7.63 -24.75 -0.41
N GLY A 129 6.46 -25.35 -0.20
CA GLY A 129 6.12 -26.68 -0.71
C GLY A 129 5.39 -26.63 -2.06
N THR A 130 5.05 -27.81 -2.59
CA THR A 130 4.22 -27.92 -3.80
C THR A 130 2.82 -27.37 -3.56
N ASN A 131 2.31 -26.61 -4.53
CA ASN A 131 0.94 -26.07 -4.49
C ASN A 131 -0.10 -27.19 -4.37
N VAL A 132 -1.08 -27.01 -3.49
CA VAL A 132 -2.15 -27.98 -3.24
C VAL A 132 -3.49 -27.34 -3.58
N ARG A 133 -4.23 -27.91 -4.54
CA ARG A 133 -5.60 -27.49 -4.87
C ARG A 133 -5.76 -25.97 -5.09
N GLY A 134 -4.83 -25.35 -5.81
CA GLY A 134 -4.87 -23.90 -6.07
C GLY A 134 -4.53 -23.03 -4.86
N LYS A 135 -3.85 -23.58 -3.85
CA LYS A 135 -3.27 -22.83 -2.72
C LYS A 135 -1.75 -23.02 -2.71
N LYS A 136 -1.02 -21.96 -2.39
CA LYS A 136 0.41 -22.02 -2.11
C LYS A 136 0.61 -22.68 -0.75
N ARG A 137 1.55 -23.62 -0.66
CA ARG A 137 1.88 -24.31 0.60
C ARG A 137 3.13 -23.66 1.18
N VAL A 138 2.98 -23.02 2.33
CA VAL A 138 4.09 -22.51 3.14
C VAL A 138 4.28 -23.47 4.31
N VAL A 139 5.49 -23.96 4.52
CA VAL A 139 5.82 -24.91 5.58
C VAL A 139 6.75 -24.20 6.56
N VAL A 140 6.37 -24.18 7.83
CA VAL A 140 7.27 -23.70 8.90
C VAL A 140 7.82 -24.93 9.59
N THR A 141 9.14 -25.02 9.75
CA THR A 141 9.82 -26.15 10.40
C THR A 141 10.61 -25.67 11.59
N HIS A 142 10.33 -26.23 12.77
CA HIS A 142 11.07 -25.92 13.98
C HIS A 142 12.50 -26.48 13.91
N PRO A 143 13.54 -25.66 14.13
CA PRO A 143 14.93 -26.07 13.89
C PRO A 143 15.42 -27.16 14.85
N GLU A 144 14.98 -27.15 16.11
CA GLU A 144 15.43 -28.12 17.11
C GLU A 144 14.61 -29.42 17.14
N THR A 145 13.28 -29.33 17.06
CA THR A 145 12.39 -30.50 17.16
C THR A 145 12.15 -31.18 15.81
N GLY A 146 12.39 -30.48 14.69
CA GLY A 146 12.07 -30.97 13.34
C GLY A 146 10.57 -31.03 13.04
N GLU A 147 9.72 -30.52 13.95
CA GLU A 147 8.27 -30.44 13.73
C GLU A 147 7.98 -29.46 12.60
N SER A 148 7.13 -29.85 11.63
CA SER A 148 6.75 -29.01 10.50
C SER A 148 5.24 -28.85 10.40
N VAL A 149 4.79 -27.63 10.13
CA VAL A 149 3.37 -27.29 10.01
C VAL A 149 3.10 -26.61 8.68
N ASP A 150 2.09 -27.13 7.98
CA ASP A 150 1.62 -26.60 6.70
C ASP A 150 0.64 -25.44 6.87
N HIS A 151 0.89 -24.38 6.09
CA HIS A 151 0.08 -23.18 6.01
C HIS A 151 -0.37 -23.00 4.55
N LEU A 152 -1.67 -23.21 4.29
CA LEU A 152 -2.24 -23.13 2.95
C LEU A 152 -2.72 -21.71 2.64
N VAL A 153 -1.96 -21.01 1.81
CA VAL A 153 -2.25 -19.63 1.39
C VAL A 153 -3.06 -19.62 0.08
N PRO A 154 -4.25 -18.99 0.04
CA PRO A 154 -5.02 -18.85 -1.20
C PRO A 154 -4.23 -18.15 -2.33
N MET A 155 -4.36 -18.64 -3.57
CA MET A 155 -3.83 -17.95 -4.75
C MET A 155 -4.44 -16.54 -4.85
N GLY A 156 -3.58 -15.51 -4.84
CA GLY A 156 -3.97 -14.10 -4.87
C GLY A 156 -3.68 -13.32 -3.57
N ARG A 157 -3.30 -13.99 -2.48
CA ARG A 157 -2.78 -13.31 -1.28
C ARG A 157 -1.29 -13.00 -1.42
N HIS A 158 -0.90 -11.81 -0.99
CA HIS A 158 0.50 -11.40 -0.92
C HIS A 158 1.17 -12.08 0.29
N ILE A 159 2.20 -12.88 0.02
CA ILE A 159 3.02 -13.54 1.03
C ILE A 159 4.18 -12.58 1.34
N ILE A 160 4.38 -12.27 2.62
CA ILE A 160 5.39 -11.29 3.06
C ILE A 160 6.68 -11.94 3.57
N VAL A 161 6.67 -13.26 3.71
CA VAL A 161 7.84 -14.07 4.11
C VAL A 161 8.51 -14.69 2.89
N THR A 162 9.81 -14.93 3.01
CA THR A 162 10.69 -15.52 2.00
C THR A 162 11.18 -16.91 2.46
N ASP A 163 11.66 -17.71 1.52
CA ASP A 163 12.27 -19.02 1.79
C ASP A 163 13.53 -18.83 2.66
N GLY A 164 13.62 -19.55 3.77
CA GLY A 164 14.69 -19.42 4.77
C GLY A 164 14.43 -18.37 5.87
N ASP A 165 13.33 -17.63 5.82
CA ASP A 165 13.00 -16.67 6.89
C ASP A 165 12.72 -17.39 8.22
N GLN A 166 13.15 -16.79 9.33
CA GLN A 166 12.86 -17.27 10.68
C GLN A 166 11.64 -16.52 11.22
N VAL A 167 10.57 -17.26 11.54
CA VAL A 167 9.32 -16.72 12.07
C VAL A 167 9.06 -17.22 13.48
N LYS A 168 8.44 -16.38 14.30
CA LYS A 168 7.92 -16.78 15.61
C LYS A 168 6.46 -17.20 15.49
N ARG A 169 6.00 -17.92 16.51
CA ARG A 169 4.57 -18.24 16.65
C ARG A 169 3.75 -16.94 16.67
N GLY A 170 2.74 -16.87 15.80
CA GLY A 170 1.87 -15.70 15.64
C GLY A 170 2.31 -14.70 14.57
N ASP A 171 3.52 -14.84 14.00
CA ASP A 171 3.98 -13.93 12.95
C ASP A 171 3.16 -14.08 11.67
N GLN A 172 2.96 -12.98 10.96
CA GLN A 172 2.15 -12.95 9.75
C GLN A 172 2.93 -13.52 8.57
N ILE A 173 2.36 -14.53 7.90
CA ILE A 173 2.88 -15.11 6.66
C ILE A 173 2.36 -14.32 5.45
N THR A 174 1.16 -13.76 5.55
CA THR A 174 0.53 -12.95 4.50
C THR A 174 0.09 -11.59 5.01
N GLU A 175 -0.16 -10.65 4.11
CA GLU A 175 -0.80 -9.38 4.48
C GLU A 175 -2.26 -9.59 4.93
N GLY A 176 -2.73 -8.69 5.80
CA GLY A 176 -4.11 -8.62 6.27
C GLY A 176 -4.20 -8.47 7.79
N PRO A 177 -5.43 -8.31 8.32
CA PRO A 177 -5.66 -8.31 9.76
C PRO A 177 -5.46 -9.71 10.37
N VAL A 178 -4.92 -9.77 11.59
CA VAL A 178 -4.82 -11.01 12.36
C VAL A 178 -6.21 -11.39 12.88
N SER A 179 -6.56 -12.68 12.79
CA SER A 179 -7.77 -13.22 13.40
C SER A 179 -7.53 -13.50 14.89
N PRO A 180 -8.37 -12.99 15.81
CA PRO A 180 -8.27 -13.30 17.23
C PRO A 180 -8.30 -14.80 17.54
N GLU A 181 -9.12 -15.56 16.80
CA GLU A 181 -9.24 -17.01 16.95
C GLU A 181 -7.96 -17.74 16.52
N ASP A 182 -7.40 -17.38 15.36
CA ASP A 182 -6.18 -18.03 14.86
C ASP A 182 -5.00 -17.69 15.80
N LEU A 183 -4.95 -16.45 16.32
CA LEU A 183 -3.94 -16.02 17.29
C LEU A 183 -4.08 -16.72 18.64
N LEU A 184 -5.31 -16.98 19.10
CA LEU A 184 -5.56 -17.75 20.32
C LEU A 184 -5.06 -19.19 20.18
N GLU A 185 -5.36 -19.84 19.07
CA GLU A 185 -4.93 -21.21 18.79
C GLU A 185 -3.40 -21.31 18.65
N ALA A 186 -2.79 -20.29 18.04
CA ALA A 186 -1.35 -20.19 17.93
C ALA A 186 -0.74 -19.79 19.28
N CYS A 187 -0.85 -18.56 19.74
CA CYS A 187 -0.02 -18.08 20.85
C CYS A 187 -0.64 -18.27 22.24
N GLY A 188 -1.94 -18.51 22.33
CA GLY A 188 -2.66 -18.63 23.60
C GLY A 188 -3.27 -17.31 24.09
N ALA A 189 -3.85 -17.37 25.29
CA ALA A 189 -4.69 -16.29 25.81
C ALA A 189 -3.92 -15.00 26.16
N GLN A 190 -2.65 -15.13 26.57
CA GLN A 190 -1.84 -13.98 26.97
C GLN A 190 -1.50 -13.10 25.77
N GLU A 191 -0.92 -13.67 24.72
CA GLU A 191 -0.61 -12.96 23.48
C GLU A 191 -1.87 -12.42 22.80
N LEU A 192 -2.99 -13.16 22.85
CA LEU A 192 -4.26 -12.63 22.38
C LEU A 192 -4.66 -11.37 23.16
N GLN A 193 -4.59 -11.41 24.49
CA GLN A 193 -4.95 -10.27 25.33
C GLN A 193 -4.07 -9.06 25.00
N GLU A 194 -2.75 -9.24 24.91
CA GLU A 194 -1.82 -8.18 24.53
C GLU A 194 -2.14 -7.61 23.15
N HIS A 195 -2.43 -8.48 22.18
CA HIS A 195 -2.83 -8.07 20.83
C HIS A 195 -4.12 -7.23 20.86
N LEU A 196 -5.16 -7.68 21.57
CA LEU A 196 -6.42 -6.95 21.69
C LEU A 196 -6.23 -5.59 22.37
N VAL A 197 -5.46 -5.53 23.45
CA VAL A 197 -5.13 -4.27 24.13
C VAL A 197 -4.40 -3.32 23.18
N ASN A 198 -3.39 -3.82 22.47
CA ASN A 198 -2.63 -3.02 21.52
C ASN A 198 -3.50 -2.50 20.36
N GLU A 199 -4.35 -3.35 19.77
CA GLU A 199 -5.27 -2.95 18.70
C GLU A 199 -6.25 -1.88 19.18
N VAL A 200 -6.89 -2.07 20.33
CA VAL A 200 -7.83 -1.09 20.90
C VAL A 200 -7.11 0.23 21.21
N GLN A 201 -5.96 0.17 21.89
CA GLN A 201 -5.16 1.36 22.18
C GLN A 201 -4.67 2.05 20.91
N SER A 202 -4.38 1.32 19.84
CA SER A 202 -3.96 1.92 18.57
C SER A 202 -5.06 2.80 17.98
N VAL A 203 -6.32 2.40 18.13
CA VAL A 203 -7.49 3.19 17.71
C VAL A 203 -7.57 4.49 18.51
N TYR A 204 -7.42 4.43 19.84
CA TYR A 204 -7.44 5.61 20.71
C TYR A 204 -6.22 6.54 20.51
N ARG A 205 -5.01 5.97 20.35
CA ARG A 205 -3.79 6.74 20.07
C ARG A 205 -3.89 7.52 18.76
N VAL A 206 -4.50 6.93 17.73
CA VAL A 206 -4.77 7.63 16.45
C VAL A 206 -5.76 8.78 16.63
N GLN A 207 -6.65 8.71 17.63
CA GLN A 207 -7.58 9.77 17.99
C GLN A 207 -6.96 10.84 18.92
N GLY A 208 -5.70 10.67 19.33
CA GLY A 208 -4.99 11.61 20.20
C GLY A 208 -5.39 11.51 21.68
N VAL A 209 -5.95 10.37 22.10
CA VAL A 209 -6.29 10.03 23.49
C VAL A 209 -5.24 9.09 24.09
#